data_AF-A0A2G2N0P1-F1
#
_entry.id   AF-A0A2G2N0P1-F1
#
_cell.length_a   1.000
_cell.length_b   1.000
_cell.length_c   1.000
_cell.angle_alpha   90.00
_cell.angle_beta   90.00
_cell.angle_gamma   90.00
#
_symmetry.space_group_name_H-M   'P 1'
#
loop_
_entity.id
_entity.type
_entity.pdbx_description
1 polymer ?
#
loop_
_entity_poly.entity_id
_entity_poly.type
_entity_poly.pdbx_seq_one_letter_code
_entity_poly.pdbx_strand_id
1 'polypeptide(L)' 'MSSKLTLYIEDELITYVKKYAKDHKLSVSKVVNNFLNSLQQKQEDSTPISTPITDSLLGSVATLDTSKDAYHNHLDEKYS' A
#
# COMPACT_ATOMS: atom_id res chain seq x y z
N MET A 1 7.30 12.46 22.74
CA MET A 1 8.31 11.88 23.67
C MET A 1 9.18 10.91 22.87
N SER A 2 10.49 10.88 23.08
CA SER A 2 11.40 9.92 22.42
C SER A 2 11.92 8.89 23.43
N SER A 3 11.67 7.61 23.16
CA SER A 3 12.17 6.48 23.95
C SER A 3 13.23 5.69 23.17
N LYS A 4 14.08 4.94 23.89
CA LYS A 4 15.12 4.10 23.29
C LYS A 4 14.62 2.65 23.26
N LEU A 5 14.72 2.01 22.10
CA LEU A 5 14.45 0.59 21.91
C LEU A 5 15.77 -0.13 21.60
N THR A 6 16.08 -1.18 22.36
CA THR A 6 17.23 -2.06 22.13
C THR A 6 16.70 -3.43 21.69
N LEU A 7 17.21 -3.94 20.57
CA LEU A 7 16.77 -5.21 19.98
C LEU A 7 17.96 -6.17 19.91
N TYR A 8 17.71 -7.45 20.21
CA TYR A 8 18.62 -8.54 19.88
C TYR A 8 18.27 -9.02 18.47
N ILE A 9 19.24 -8.95 17.57
CA ILE A 9 19.10 -9.28 16.15
C ILE A 9 20.41 -9.88 15.65
N GLU A 10 20.31 -10.75 14.65
CA GLU A 10 21.45 -11.43 14.04
C GLU A 10 22.38 -10.43 13.32
N ASP A 11 23.70 -10.68 13.40
CA ASP A 11 24.72 -9.78 12.84
C ASP A 11 24.62 -9.63 11.31
N GLU A 12 24.21 -10.69 10.61
CA GLU A 12 23.97 -10.66 9.16
C GLU A 12 22.86 -9.66 8.81
N LEU A 13 21.80 -9.64 9.61
CA LEU A 13 20.67 -8.74 9.48
C LEU A 13 21.06 -7.28 9.75
N ILE A 14 21.93 -7.04 10.74
CA ILE A 14 22.50 -5.71 11.01
C ILE A 14 23.28 -5.21 9.80
N THR A 15 24.10 -6.07 9.21
CA THR A 15 24.89 -5.75 8.02
C THR A 15 24.00 -5.39 6.83
N TYR A 16 22.98 -6.22 6.60
CA TYR A 16 22.00 -5.99 5.53
C TYR A 16 21.28 -4.64 5.70
N VAL A 17 20.75 -4.36 6.89
CA VAL A 17 20.01 -3.11 7.16
C VAL A 17 20.90 -1.88 7.01
N LYS A 18 22.17 -1.95 7.46
CA LYS A 18 23.12 -0.84 7.29
C LYS A 18 23.40 -0.56 5.81
N LYS A 19 23.57 -1.62 5.00
CA LYS A 19 23.77 -1.49 3.55
C LYS A 19 22.54 -0.87 2.89
N TYR A 20 21.36 -1.42 3.16
CA TYR A 20 20.09 -0.89 2.65
C TYR A 20 19.92 0.60 3.00
N ALA A 21 20.16 0.97 4.25
CA ALA A 21 20.05 2.34 4.72
C ALA A 21 21.02 3.27 3.97
N LYS A 22 22.28 2.84 3.75
CA LYS A 22 23.28 3.60 2.99
C LYS A 22 22.85 3.80 1.54
N ASP A 23 22.42 2.73 0.87
CA ASP A 23 22.02 2.76 -0.54
C ASP A 23 20.81 3.69 -0.77
N HIS A 24 19.90 3.76 0.22
CA HIS A 24 18.70 4.60 0.17
C HIS A 24 18.89 5.98 0.83
N LYS A 25 20.11 6.33 1.29
CA LYS A 25 20.43 7.58 2.01
C LYS A 25 19.55 7.81 3.25
N LEU A 26 19.24 6.73 3.97
CA LEU A 26 18.47 6.72 5.21
C LEU A 26 19.35 6.34 6.39
N SER A 27 18.90 6.66 7.61
CA SER A 27 19.48 6.11 8.83
C SER A 27 18.82 4.78 9.20
N VAL A 28 19.56 3.90 9.87
CA VAL A 28 19.02 2.62 10.38
C VAL A 28 17.78 2.86 11.26
N SER A 29 17.84 3.85 12.15
CA SER A 29 16.69 4.22 12.99
C SER A 29 15.47 4.65 12.16
N LYS A 30 15.67 5.34 11.03
CA LYS A 30 14.56 5.74 10.15
C LYS A 30 13.95 4.56 9.41
N VAL A 31 14.76 3.59 8.99
CA VAL A 31 14.28 2.33 8.39
C VAL A 31 13.41 1.57 9.40
N VAL A 32 13.89 1.39 10.63
CA VAL A 32 13.15 0.68 11.68
C VAL A 32 11.87 1.43 12.06
N ASN A 33 11.93 2.75 12.23
CA ASN A 33 10.73 3.55 12.53
C ASN A 33 9.68 3.46 11.42
N ASN A 34 10.09 3.52 10.15
CA ASN A 34 9.15 3.38 9.03
C ASN A 34 8.47 2.01 9.05
N PHE A 35 9.22 0.94 9.32
CA PHE A 35 8.64 -0.39 9.44
C PHE A 35 7.64 -0.46 10.60
N LEU A 36 8.01 0.01 11.80
CA LEU A 36 7.10 0.03 12.96
C LEU A 36 5.84 0.86 12.70
N ASN A 37 5.98 2.01 12.02
CA ASN A 37 4.84 2.84 11.61
C ASN A 37 3.92 2.11 10.62
N SER A 38 4.49 1.33 9.69
CA SER A 38 3.69 0.55 8.73
C SER A 38 2.87 -0.56 9.42
N LEU A 39 3.35 -1.09 10.55
CA LEU A 39 2.59 -2.06 11.34
C LEU A 39 1.40 -1.41 12.04
N GLN A 40 1.52 -0.13 12.41
CA GLN A 40 0.42 0.64 13.02
C GLN A 40 -0.66 1.01 11.99
N GLN A 41 -0.26 1.43 10.77
CA GLN A 41 -1.22 1.76 9.71
C GLN A 41 -2.11 0.57 9.33
N LYS A 42 -1.53 -0.64 9.28
CA LYS A 42 -2.30 -1.87 8.97
C LYS A 42 -3.41 -2.18 9.98
N GLN A 43 -3.37 -1.61 11.19
CA GLN A 43 -4.43 -1.76 12.19
C GLN A 43 -5.55 -0.72 12.05
N GLU A 44 -5.32 0.41 11.39
CA GLU A 44 -6.32 1.47 11.17
C GLU A 44 -7.14 1.28 9.88
N ASP A 45 -6.72 0.37 9.00
CA ASP A 45 -7.40 0.02 7.74
C ASP A 45 -8.77 -0.67 7.91
N SER A 46 -9.30 -0.79 9.13
CA SER A 46 -10.72 -1.11 9.33
C SER A 46 -11.66 0.07 9.04
N THR A 47 -11.10 1.25 8.72
CA THR A 47 -11.87 2.36 8.17
C THR A 47 -11.56 2.48 6.67
N PRO A 48 -12.57 2.47 5.78
CA PRO A 48 -12.32 2.63 4.36
C PRO A 48 -11.70 4.00 4.16
N ILE A 49 -10.43 4.02 3.77
CA ILE A 49 -9.73 5.22 3.32
C ILE A 49 -10.52 5.73 2.11
N SER A 50 -11.28 6.81 2.28
CA SER A 50 -11.95 7.46 1.16
C SER A 50 -10.89 8.12 0.30
N THR A 51 -10.56 7.46 -0.80
CA THR A 51 -9.63 7.94 -1.82
C THR A 51 -10.46 8.60 -2.93
N PRO A 52 -10.63 9.94 -2.92
CA PRO A 52 -11.66 10.62 -3.71
C PRO A 52 -11.57 10.38 -5.22
N ILE A 53 -10.37 10.12 -5.74
CA ILE A 53 -10.15 9.78 -7.15
C ILE A 53 -10.68 8.37 -7.46
N THR A 54 -10.33 7.37 -6.65
CA THR A 54 -10.78 6.00 -6.87
C THR A 54 -12.25 5.83 -6.52
N ASP A 55 -12.75 6.58 -5.54
CA ASP A 55 -14.17 6.61 -5.17
C ASP A 55 -15.03 7.20 -6.31
N SER A 56 -14.54 8.27 -6.95
CA SER A 56 -15.20 8.85 -8.14
C SER A 56 -15.21 7.88 -9.32
N LEU A 57 -14.13 7.12 -9.50
CA LEU A 57 -14.04 6.06 -10.52
C LEU A 57 -15.00 4.89 -10.20
N LEU A 58 -15.09 4.48 -8.93
CA LEU A 58 -16.00 3.43 -8.49
C LEU A 58 -17.46 3.84 -8.70
N GLY A 59 -17.82 5.08 -8.37
CA GLY A 59 -19.14 5.65 -8.64
C GLY A 59 -19.49 5.71 -10.14
N SER A 60 -18.50 5.85 -11.02
CA SER A 60 -18.69 5.81 -12.47
C SER A 60 -18.98 4.40 -13.00
N VAL A 61 -18.64 3.34 -12.28
CA VAL A 61 -18.88 1.94 -12.69
C VAL A 61 -20.12 1.36 -12.03
N ALA A 62 -20.50 1.84 -10.84
CA ALA A 62 -21.65 1.35 -10.08
C ALA A 62 -23.01 1.51 -10.82
N THR A 63 -23.08 2.41 -11.79
CA THR A 63 -24.28 2.65 -12.59
C THR A 63 -24.33 1.86 -13.90
N LEU A 64 -23.25 1.15 -14.25
CA LEU A 64 -23.22 0.29 -15.44
C LEU A 64 -23.67 -1.12 -15.08
N ASP A 65 -24.49 -1.70 -15.96
CA ASP A 65 -24.70 -3.14 -15.94
C ASP A 65 -23.38 -3.82 -16.30
N THR A 66 -22.73 -4.40 -15.29
CA THR A 66 -21.47 -5.12 -15.42
C THR A 66 -21.69 -6.60 -15.74
N SER A 67 -22.94 -6.99 -16.08
CA SER A 67 -23.23 -8.34 -16.56
C SER A 67 -22.37 -8.66 -17.78
N LYS A 68 -21.98 -9.93 -17.87
CA LYS A 68 -21.17 -10.44 -18.98
C LYS A 68 -21.89 -10.24 -20.31
N ASP A 69 -23.23 -10.37 -20.31
CA ASP A 69 -24.05 -10.22 -21.50
C ASP A 69 -24.08 -8.76 -22.00
N ALA A 70 -24.17 -7.77 -21.09
CA ALA A 70 -24.07 -6.36 -21.46
C ALA A 70 -22.71 -6.01 -22.09
N TYR A 71 -21.62 -6.60 -21.58
CA TYR A 71 -20.29 -6.43 -22.16
C TYR A 71 -20.17 -7.03 -23.56
N HIS A 72 -20.70 -8.23 -23.77
CA HIS A 72 -20.69 -8.90 -25.07
C HIS A 72 -21.51 -8.10 -26.11
N ASN A 73 -22.71 -7.64 -25.76
CA ASN A 73 -23.55 -6.83 -26.64
C ASN A 73 -22.85 -5.51 -27.04
N HIS A 74 -22.20 -4.83 -26.09
CA HIS A 74 -21.45 -3.60 -26.38
C HIS A 74 -20.26 -3.85 -27.33
N LEU A 75 -19.57 -5.00 -27.21
CA LEU A 75 -18.51 -5.37 -28.15
C LEU A 75 -19.07 -5.64 -29.55
N ASP A 76 -20.20 -6.34 -29.64
CA ASP A 76 -20.84 -6.63 -30.93
C ASP A 76 -21.28 -5.34 -31.62
N GLU A 77 -21.87 -4.38 -30.91
CA GLU A 77 -22.24 -3.07 -31.48
C GLU A 77 -21.03 -2.21 -31.87
N LYS A 78 -19.93 -2.28 -31.13
CA LYS A 78 -18.75 -1.43 -31.37
C LYS A 78 -17.90 -1.90 -32.55
N TYR A 79 -17.91 -3.20 -32.83
CA TYR A 79 -17.02 -3.84 -33.81
C TYR A 79 -17.75 -4.51 -34.98
N SER A 80 -19.09 -4.47 -35.04
CA SER A 80 -19.88 -4.80 -36.25
C SER A 80 -20.06 -3.58 -37.15
#